data_AF-A0AAE3JIU4-F1
#
_entry.id   AF-A0AAE3JIU4-F1
#
_cell.length_a   1.000
_cell.length_b   1.000
_cell.length_c   1.000
_cell.angle_alpha   90.00
_cell.angle_beta   90.00
_cell.angle_gamma   90.00
#
_symmetry.space_group_name_H-M   'P 1'
#
loop_
_entity.id
_entity.type
_entity.pdbx_description
1 polymer ?
#
loop_
_entity_poly.entity_id
_entity_poly.type
_entity_poly.pdbx_seq_one_letter_code
_entity_poly.pdbx_strand_id
1 'polypeptide(L)'
;MHRKSRKQQTVRFLYRSILFLAVFAIALFLFFYYGNTQSFLDSTQKMILFVLSHISVSLLFLSTITLILEVYLSVFQKMRFYLQLAVPTLFYFLIGAAGTFISRVILFLSSGM
;
A
#
# COMPACT_ATOMS: atom_id res chain seq x y z
N MET A 1 25.36 10.88 -18.56
CA MET A 1 24.58 9.61 -18.51
C MET A 1 24.02 9.22 -17.12
N HIS A 2 24.66 9.56 -15.99
CA HIS A 2 24.24 9.07 -14.66
C HIS A 2 22.84 9.48 -14.13
N ARG A 3 22.26 10.62 -14.53
CA ARG A 3 20.94 11.06 -14.00
C ARG A 3 19.76 10.21 -14.50
N LYS A 4 19.82 9.69 -15.73
CA LYS A 4 18.76 8.83 -16.29
C LYS A 4 18.73 7.46 -15.59
N SER A 5 19.90 6.87 -15.34
CA SER A 5 20.02 5.57 -14.64
C SER A 5 19.53 5.65 -13.19
N ARG A 6 19.91 6.69 -12.43
CA ARG A 6 19.47 6.87 -11.03
C ARG A 6 17.95 6.99 -10.89
N LYS A 7 17.29 7.79 -11.74
CA LYS A 7 15.82 7.92 -11.74
C LYS A 7 15.13 6.57 -11.97
N GLN A 8 15.65 5.77 -12.91
CA GLN A 8 15.10 4.46 -13.22
C GLN A 8 15.31 3.46 -12.08
N GLN A 9 16.42 3.53 -11.36
CA GLN A 9 16.66 2.72 -10.16
C GLN A 9 15.71 3.10 -9.02
N THR A 10 15.48 4.41 -8.77
CA THR A 10 14.55 4.87 -7.74
C THR A 10 13.12 4.40 -8.01
N VAL A 11 12.63 4.53 -9.24
CA VAL A 11 11.29 4.04 -9.62
C VAL A 11 11.18 2.53 -9.41
N ARG A 12 12.17 1.75 -9.87
CA ARG A 12 12.18 0.30 -9.68
C ARG A 12 12.18 -0.11 -8.22
N PHE A 13 12.92 0.61 -7.37
CA PHE A 13 12.93 0.36 -5.94
C PHE A 13 11.57 0.63 -5.30
N LEU A 14 10.96 1.79 -5.60
CA LEU A 14 9.63 2.16 -5.10
C LEU A 14 8.59 1.09 -5.48
N TYR A 15 8.58 0.64 -6.72
CA TYR A 15 7.69 -0.42 -7.17
C TYR A 15 7.83 -1.73 -6.41
N ARG A 16 9.08 -2.17 -6.18
CA ARG A 16 9.33 -3.42 -5.44
C ARG A 16 8.86 -3.30 -3.99
N SER A 17 9.09 -2.15 -3.36
CA SER A 17 8.62 -1.88 -2.00
C SER A 17 7.09 -1.83 -1.93
N ILE A 18 6.43 -1.17 -2.89
CA ILE A 18 4.96 -1.13 -2.99
C ILE A 18 4.40 -2.54 -3.17
N LEU A 19 4.98 -3.34 -4.07
CA LEU A 19 4.52 -4.71 -4.31
C LEU A 19 4.68 -5.58 -3.06
N PHE A 20 5.82 -5.50 -2.38
CA PHE A 20 6.04 -6.21 -1.12
C PHE A 20 5.00 -5.82 -0.06
N LEU A 21 4.79 -4.52 0.15
CA LEU A 21 3.81 -4.02 1.12
C LEU A 21 2.37 -4.42 0.75
N ALA A 22 2.02 -4.38 -0.53
CA ALA A 22 0.69 -4.78 -1.00
C ALA A 22 0.43 -6.27 -0.76
N VAL A 23 1.37 -7.14 -1.14
CA VAL A 23 1.26 -8.58 -0.87
C VAL A 23 1.19 -8.86 0.62
N PHE A 24 2.01 -8.17 1.42
CA PHE A 24 2.00 -8.33 2.88
C PHE A 24 0.68 -7.85 3.51
N ALA A 25 0.13 -6.72 3.05
CA ALA A 25 -1.18 -6.23 3.49
C ALA A 25 -2.30 -7.22 3.16
N ILE A 26 -2.30 -7.77 1.94
CA ILE A 26 -3.29 -8.79 1.53
C ILE A 26 -3.15 -10.04 2.41
N ALA A 27 -1.92 -10.50 2.67
CA ALA A 27 -1.68 -11.65 3.53
C ALA A 27 -2.20 -11.41 4.95
N LEU A 28 -1.93 -10.24 5.54
CA LEU A 28 -2.44 -9.88 6.87
C LEU A 28 -3.97 -9.80 6.91
N PHE A 29 -4.59 -9.25 5.86
CA PHE A 29 -6.05 -9.19 5.75
C PHE A 29 -6.68 -10.59 5.67
N LEU A 30 -6.10 -11.49 4.86
CA LEU A 30 -6.53 -12.88 4.81
C LEU A 30 -6.33 -13.58 6.16
N PHE A 31 -5.21 -13.32 6.84
CA PHE A 31 -4.92 -13.90 8.15
C PHE A 31 -5.92 -13.42 9.21
N PHE A 32 -6.30 -12.14 9.17
CA PHE A 32 -7.39 -11.59 9.98
C PHE A 32 -8.71 -12.32 9.68
N TYR A 33 -9.09 -12.44 8.41
CA TYR A 33 -10.35 -13.07 7.99
C TYR A 33 -10.45 -14.54 8.45
N TYR A 34 -9.40 -15.33 8.20
CA TYR A 34 -9.36 -16.74 8.61
C TYR A 34 -9.26 -16.88 10.13
N GLY A 35 -8.44 -16.07 10.79
CA GLY A 35 -8.32 -16.09 12.24
C GLY A 35 -9.64 -15.74 12.93
N ASN A 36 -10.45 -14.86 12.34
CA ASN A 36 -11.78 -14.53 12.85
C ASN A 36 -12.73 -15.74 12.73
N THR A 37 -12.68 -16.46 11.61
CA THR A 37 -13.46 -17.69 11.40
C THR A 37 -13.05 -18.80 12.37
N GLN A 38 -11.76 -18.88 12.72
CA GLN A 38 -11.22 -19.84 13.70
C GLN A 38 -11.34 -19.35 15.15
N SER A 39 -12.01 -18.21 15.39
CA SER A 39 -12.21 -17.63 16.74
C SER A 39 -10.90 -17.41 17.51
N PHE A 40 -9.88 -16.85 16.84
CA PHE A 40 -8.67 -16.39 17.53
C PHE A 40 -9.00 -15.37 18.61
N LEU A 41 -8.10 -15.26 19.58
CA LEU A 41 -8.21 -14.30 20.67
C LEU A 41 -8.32 -12.87 20.14
N ASP A 42 -9.21 -12.07 20.74
CA ASP A 42 -9.47 -10.68 20.33
C ASP A 42 -8.19 -9.81 20.33
N SER A 43 -7.29 -10.04 21.30
CA SER A 43 -6.00 -9.33 21.34
C SER A 43 -5.12 -9.64 20.14
N THR A 44 -5.11 -10.88 19.65
CA THR A 44 -4.40 -11.28 18.43
C THR A 44 -5.02 -10.63 17.19
N GLN A 45 -6.35 -10.61 17.11
CA GLN A 45 -7.07 -9.95 16.00
C GLN A 45 -6.80 -8.45 15.95
N LYS A 46 -6.85 -7.77 17.10
CA LYS A 46 -6.48 -6.35 17.24
C LYS A 46 -5.04 -6.10 16.83
N MET A 47 -4.11 -6.98 17.22
CA MET A 47 -2.71 -6.87 16.83
C MET A 47 -2.54 -6.98 15.31
N ILE A 48 -3.19 -7.96 14.66
CA ILE A 48 -3.15 -8.13 13.20
C ILE A 48 -3.70 -6.88 12.50
N LEU A 49 -4.84 -6.35 12.94
CA LEU A 49 -5.43 -5.12 12.40
C LEU A 49 -4.53 -3.90 12.61
N PHE A 50 -3.88 -3.80 13.76
CA PHE A 50 -2.95 -2.70 14.05
C PHE A 50 -1.76 -2.72 13.09
N VAL A 51 -1.14 -3.89 12.89
CA VAL A 51 -0.05 -4.07 11.93
C VAL A 51 -0.54 -3.79 10.50
N LEU A 52 -1.70 -4.34 10.11
CA LEU A 52 -2.31 -4.10 8.81
C LEU A 52 -2.53 -2.60 8.57
N SER A 53 -2.96 -1.85 9.58
CA SER A 53 -3.17 -0.40 9.48
C SER A 53 -1.87 0.33 9.16
N HIS A 54 -0.78 0.03 9.88
CA HIS A 54 0.51 0.68 9.66
C HIS A 54 1.12 0.34 8.29
N ILE A 55 0.99 -0.91 7.86
CA ILE A 55 1.43 -1.35 6.54
C ILE A 55 0.60 -0.66 5.45
N SER A 56 -0.72 -0.58 5.63
CA SER A 56 -1.62 0.07 4.66
C SER A 56 -1.38 1.57 4.54
N VAL A 57 -1.11 2.26 5.65
CA VAL A 57 -0.71 3.68 5.65
C VAL A 57 0.64 3.85 4.93
N SER A 58 1.61 2.98 5.20
CA SER A 58 2.92 3.02 4.54
C SER A 58 2.80 2.79 3.03
N LEU A 59 1.93 1.84 2.63
CA LEU A 59 1.61 1.56 1.23
C LEU A 59 0.96 2.76 0.56
N LEU A 60 -0.01 3.40 1.23
CA LEU A 60 -0.69 4.60 0.73
C LEU A 60 0.29 5.76 0.53
N PHE A 61 1.18 5.98 1.49
CA PHE A 61 2.20 7.04 1.42
C PHE A 61 3.17 6.82 0.25
N LEU A 62 3.75 5.62 0.13
CA LEU A 62 4.69 5.31 -0.95
C LEU A 62 4.05 5.31 -2.33
N SER A 63 2.83 4.79 -2.46
CA SER A 63 2.07 4.82 -3.71
C SER A 63 1.71 6.24 -4.13
N THR A 64 1.36 7.13 -3.18
CA THR A 64 1.14 8.56 -3.45
C THR A 64 2.39 9.23 -4.00
N ILE A 65 3.55 9.03 -3.37
CA ILE A 65 4.84 9.58 -3.85
C ILE A 65 5.15 9.07 -5.26
N THR A 66 4.93 7.78 -5.50
CA THR A 66 5.22 7.14 -6.79
C THR A 66 4.29 7.66 -7.88
N LEU A 67 2.99 7.80 -7.60
CA LEU A 67 2.02 8.40 -8.52
C LEU A 67 2.39 9.84 -8.90
N ILE A 68 2.75 10.67 -7.92
CA ILE A 68 3.19 12.06 -8.17
C ILE A 68 4.40 12.06 -9.10
N LEU A 69 5.38 11.18 -8.85
CA LEU A 69 6.59 11.07 -9.65
C LEU A 69 6.30 10.57 -11.07
N GLU A 70 5.41 9.60 -11.24
CA GLU A 70 4.99 9.07 -12.55
C GLU A 70 4.24 10.11 -13.39
N VAL A 71 3.29 10.83 -12.77
CA VAL A 71 2.57 11.94 -13.41
C VAL A 71 3.54 13.05 -13.79
N TYR A 72 4.44 13.43 -12.88
CA TYR A 72 5.45 14.45 -13.15
C TYR A 72 6.37 14.05 -14.33
N LEU A 73 6.88 12.81 -14.34
CA LEU A 73 7.72 12.32 -15.44
C LEU A 73 6.95 12.23 -16.76
N SER A 74 5.68 11.84 -16.73
CA SER A 74 4.86 11.75 -17.92
C SER A 74 4.56 13.13 -18.53
N VAL A 75 4.11 14.09 -17.71
CA VAL A 75 3.70 15.41 -18.19
C VAL A 75 4.91 16.27 -18.58
N PHE A 76 5.89 16.40 -17.68
CA PHE A 76 7.00 17.33 -17.88
C PHE A 76 8.14 16.75 -18.74
N GLN A 77 8.34 15.43 -18.74
CA GLN A 77 9.39 14.80 -19.56
C GLN A 77 8.83 14.11 -20.80
N LYS A 78 7.51 14.22 -21.04
CA LYS A 78 6.77 13.65 -22.18
C LYS A 78 6.96 12.13 -22.33
N MET A 79 7.27 11.44 -21.24
CA MET A 79 7.53 9.99 -21.23
C MET A 79 6.23 9.22 -20.96
N ARG A 80 5.40 9.03 -22.02
CA ARG A 80 4.07 8.38 -21.92
C ARG A 80 4.08 6.98 -21.29
N PHE A 81 5.22 6.28 -21.33
CA PHE A 81 5.39 4.99 -20.65
C PHE A 81 5.09 5.06 -19.13
N TYR A 82 5.38 6.20 -18.46
CA TYR A 82 5.09 6.35 -17.03
C TYR A 82 3.59 6.51 -16.71
N LEU A 83 2.75 6.87 -17.70
CA LEU A 83 1.29 6.83 -17.51
C LEU A 83 0.76 5.40 -17.43
N GLN A 84 1.35 4.47 -18.19
CA GLN A 84 0.96 3.05 -18.12
C GLN A 84 1.35 2.45 -16.76
N LEU A 85 2.47 2.90 -16.19
CA LEU A 85 2.91 2.56 -14.84
C LEU A 85 2.03 3.19 -13.75
N ALA A 86 1.49 4.40 -13.97
CA ALA A 86 0.57 5.00 -13.00
C ALA A 86 -0.69 4.16 -12.71
N VAL A 87 -1.16 3.35 -13.66
CA VAL A 87 -2.36 2.50 -13.49
C VAL A 87 -2.18 1.45 -12.38
N PRO A 88 -1.16 0.56 -12.40
CA PRO A 88 -0.93 -0.36 -11.29
C PRO A 88 -0.59 0.36 -9.99
N THR A 89 0.13 1.49 -10.00
CA THR A 89 0.39 2.26 -8.77
C THR A 89 -0.92 2.77 -8.16
N LEU A 90 -1.87 3.24 -8.98
CA LEU A 90 -3.19 3.67 -8.53
C LEU A 90 -3.97 2.51 -7.90
N PHE A 91 -3.88 1.32 -8.47
CA PHE A 91 -4.48 0.13 -7.88
C PHE A 91 -3.92 -0.17 -6.47
N TYR A 92 -2.59 -0.11 -6.29
CA TYR A 92 -1.98 -0.30 -4.97
C TYR A 92 -2.32 0.82 -3.98
N PHE A 93 -2.47 2.06 -4.47
CA PHE A 93 -2.96 3.17 -3.67
C PHE A 93 -4.36 2.88 -3.11
N LEU A 94 -5.28 2.38 -3.94
CA LEU A 94 -6.63 2.02 -3.52
C LEU A 94 -6.62 0.88 -2.49
N ILE A 95 -5.75 -0.11 -2.65
CA ILE A 95 -5.55 -1.18 -1.64
C ILE A 95 -5.09 -0.57 -0.32
N GLY A 96 -4.09 0.33 -0.33
CA GLY A 96 -3.62 1.01 0.87
C GLY A 96 -4.72 1.85 1.54
N ALA A 97 -5.56 2.52 0.74
CA ALA A 97 -6.68 3.33 1.24
C ALA A 97 -7.74 2.45 1.89
N ALA A 98 -8.18 1.39 1.21
CA ALA A 98 -9.16 0.45 1.72
C ALA A 98 -8.65 -0.25 3.00
N GLY A 99 -7.41 -0.75 2.98
CA GLY A 99 -6.79 -1.41 4.12
C GLY A 99 -6.67 -0.49 5.34
N THR A 100 -6.28 0.77 5.13
CA THR A 100 -6.23 1.78 6.20
C THR A 100 -7.61 2.05 6.77
N PHE A 101 -8.60 2.28 5.90
CA PHE A 101 -9.96 2.59 6.32
C PHE A 101 -10.59 1.42 7.09
N ILE A 102 -10.59 0.22 6.52
CA ILE A 102 -11.17 -0.98 7.12
C ILE A 102 -10.50 -1.28 8.47
N SER A 103 -9.17 -1.31 8.53
CA SER A 103 -8.46 -1.62 9.78
C SER A 103 -8.74 -0.60 10.88
N ARG A 104 -8.77 0.70 10.56
CA ARG A 104 -9.04 1.77 11.52
C ARG A 104 -10.49 1.75 12.01
N VAL A 105 -11.45 1.52 11.11
CA VAL A 105 -12.87 1.41 11.48
C VAL A 105 -13.08 0.22 12.41
N ILE A 106 -12.52 -0.95 12.11
CA ILE A 106 -12.68 -2.13 12.98
C ILE A 106 -12.00 -1.90 14.33
N LEU A 107 -10.79 -1.33 14.36
CA LEU A 107 -10.10 -1.00 15.61
C LEU A 107 -10.88 0.02 16.46
N PHE A 108 -11.48 1.03 15.82
CA PHE A 108 -12.32 2.02 16.49
C PHE A 108 -13.56 1.37 17.11
N LEU A 109 -14.32 0.60 16.33
CA LEU A 109 -15.50 -0.14 16.82
C LEU A 109 -15.15 -1.12 17.95
N SER A 110 -14.00 -1.78 17.84
CA SER A 110 -13.53 -2.75 18.84
C SER A 110 -13.02 -2.10 20.13
N SER A 111 -12.80 -0.79 20.13
CA SER A 111 -12.42 -0.02 21.33
C SER A 111 -13.64 0.40 22.17
N GLY A 112 -14.86 0.17 21.69
CA GLY A 112 -16.10 0.45 22.43
C GLY A 112 -16.47 1.94 22.51
N MET A 113 -15.87 2.77 21.65
CA MET A 113 -16.22 4.19 21.48
C MET A 113 -17.21 4.40 20.34
#